data_AF-A0A7K0VM74-F1
#
_entry.id   AF-A0A7K0VM74-F1
#
_cell.length_a   1.000
_cell.length_b   1.000
_cell.length_c   1.000
_cell.angle_alpha   90.00
_cell.angle_beta   90.00
_cell.angle_gamma   90.00
#
_symmetry.space_group_name_H-M   'P 1'
#
loop_
_entity.id
_entity.type
_entity.pdbx_description
1 polymer ?
#
loop_
_entity_poly.entity_id
_entity_poly.type
_entity_poly.pdbx_seq_one_letter_code
_entity_poly.pdbx_strand_id
1 'polypeptide(L)'
;MNRNGSGIAYGVGAYVIWGLLPIYWRWLDRASAFEILAHRAIWSLLFCILFLAYQKQLRTTFALLKNPRTFSLLALTSLLLSANWGIYIWSVSVDRVVEAALGYYITPLVAVTFGVFVLKEKLRKLQIVSVSLATIGVVILTVAYGHVPLIALGLAVSWGSYSLIKKRLNAGALET
;
A
#
# COMPACT_ATOMS: atom_id res chain seq x y z
N MET A 1 8.00 -13.22 -27.64
CA MET A 1 7.79 -13.48 -26.19
C MET A 1 6.32 -13.30 -25.86
N ASN A 2 5.64 -14.36 -25.41
CA ASN A 2 4.22 -14.28 -25.05
C ASN A 2 4.00 -13.28 -23.90
N ARG A 3 3.14 -12.28 -24.11
CA ARG A 3 2.80 -11.23 -23.13
C ARG A 3 2.54 -11.75 -21.71
N ASN A 4 1.95 -12.94 -21.59
CA ASN A 4 1.66 -13.57 -20.29
C ASN A 4 2.93 -14.10 -19.58
N GLY A 5 3.89 -14.67 -20.31
CA GLY A 5 5.13 -15.20 -19.73
C GLY A 5 6.04 -14.08 -19.22
N SER A 6 6.15 -12.99 -19.97
CA SER A 6 6.87 -11.78 -19.53
C SER A 6 6.18 -11.14 -18.31
N GLY A 7 4.85 -11.11 -18.27
CA GLY A 7 4.09 -10.62 -17.13
C GLY A 7 4.35 -11.41 -15.84
N ILE A 8 4.40 -12.75 -15.93
CA ILE A 8 4.72 -13.61 -14.79
C ILE A 8 6.17 -13.37 -14.32
N ALA A 9 7.12 -13.30 -15.25
CA ALA A 9 8.53 -13.03 -14.91
C ALA A 9 8.71 -11.67 -14.20
N TYR A 10 8.03 -10.62 -14.68
CA TYR A 10 8.05 -9.31 -14.01
C TYR A 10 7.38 -9.35 -12.64
N GLY A 11 6.25 -10.07 -12.50
CA GLY A 11 5.58 -10.23 -11.21
C GLY A 11 6.46 -10.95 -10.19
N VAL A 12 7.06 -12.08 -10.58
CA VAL A 12 7.98 -12.84 -9.72
C VAL A 12 9.19 -11.98 -9.35
N GLY A 13 9.81 -11.30 -10.30
CA GLY A 13 10.94 -10.41 -10.03
C GLY A 13 10.57 -9.29 -9.06
N ALA A 14 9.40 -8.67 -9.22
CA ALA A 14 8.92 -7.62 -8.34
C ALA A 14 8.71 -8.13 -6.90
N TYR A 15 8.09 -9.30 -6.73
CA TYR A 15 7.88 -9.90 -5.41
C TYR A 15 9.19 -10.33 -4.73
N VAL A 16 10.16 -10.84 -5.49
CA VAL A 16 11.49 -11.18 -4.97
C VAL A 16 12.22 -9.92 -4.49
N ILE A 17 12.24 -8.86 -5.32
CA ILE A 17 12.84 -7.57 -4.92
C ILE A 17 12.16 -7.03 -3.66
N TRP A 18 10.83 -7.13 -3.58
CA TRP A 18 10.08 -6.70 -2.41
C TRP A 18 10.39 -7.52 -1.15
N GLY A 19 10.58 -8.83 -1.28
CA GLY A 19 10.97 -9.69 -0.17
C GLY A 19 12.40 -9.46 0.33
N LEU A 20 13.28 -8.95 -0.52
CA LEU A 20 14.68 -8.62 -0.18
C LEU A 20 14.85 -7.22 0.43
N LEU A 21 13.85 -6.33 0.31
CA LEU A 21 13.89 -4.97 0.86
C LEU A 21 14.16 -4.90 2.37
N PRO A 22 13.54 -5.74 3.22
CA PRO A 22 13.83 -5.71 4.66
C PRO A 22 15.30 -6.00 4.99
N ILE A 23 15.97 -6.84 4.18
CA ILE A 23 17.40 -7.14 4.35
C ILE A 23 18.24 -5.90 4.00
N TYR A 24 17.89 -5.20 2.93
CA TYR A 24 18.55 -3.95 2.54
C TYR A 24 18.45 -2.87 3.63
N TRP A 25 17.29 -2.70 4.25
CA TRP A 25 17.14 -1.70 5.32
C TRP A 25 17.85 -2.08 6.62
N ARG A 26 17.97 -3.38 6.92
CA ARG A 26 18.80 -3.85 8.05
C ARG A 26 20.27 -3.48 7.87
N TRP A 27 20.76 -3.45 6.63
CA TRP A 27 22.13 -3.02 6.30
C TRP A 27 22.28 -1.49 6.32
N LEU A 28 21.17 -0.77 6.27
CA LEU A 28 21.11 0.69 6.32
C LEU A 28 20.92 1.21 7.76
N ASP A 29 21.45 0.51 8.75
CA ASP A 29 21.28 0.70 10.20
C ASP A 29 21.59 2.13 10.72
N ARG A 30 22.25 2.96 9.89
CA ARG A 30 22.59 4.35 10.20
C ARG A 30 21.59 5.40 9.69
N ALA A 31 20.68 5.03 8.78
CA ALA A 31 19.69 5.95 8.22
C ALA A 31 18.35 5.77 8.95
N SER A 32 17.79 6.87 9.44
CA SER A 32 16.48 6.86 10.09
C SER A 32 15.38 6.52 9.08
N ALA A 33 14.31 5.87 9.55
CA ALA A 33 13.14 5.53 8.71
C ALA A 33 12.55 6.75 7.99
N PHE A 34 12.62 7.92 8.62
CA PHE A 34 12.17 9.20 8.06
C PHE A 34 13.07 9.70 6.93
N GLU A 35 14.40 9.54 7.03
CA GLU A 35 15.32 9.91 5.95
C GLU A 35 15.10 9.04 4.71
N ILE A 36 14.93 7.74 4.88
CA ILE A 36 14.62 6.82 3.78
C ILE A 36 13.29 7.23 3.10
N LEU A 37 12.27 7.52 3.91
CA LEU A 37 10.97 7.96 3.41
C LEU A 37 11.06 9.31 2.67
N ALA A 38 11.83 10.27 3.19
CA ALA A 38 12.04 11.57 2.60
C ALA A 38 12.76 11.48 1.26
N HIS A 39 13.88 10.74 1.19
CA HIS A 39 14.59 10.48 -0.05
C HIS A 39 13.68 9.82 -1.08
N ARG A 40 12.87 8.85 -0.66
CA ARG A 40 11.95 8.19 -1.58
C ARG A 40 10.87 9.13 -2.10
N ALA A 41 10.31 9.99 -1.25
CA ALA A 41 9.33 10.99 -1.66
C ALA A 41 9.93 12.00 -2.66
N ILE A 42 11.14 12.50 -2.39
CA ILE A 42 11.84 13.44 -3.27
C ILE A 42 12.14 12.80 -4.63
N TRP A 43 12.74 11.60 -4.65
CA TRP A 43 13.05 10.93 -5.91
C TRP A 43 11.80 10.56 -6.69
N SER A 44 10.76 10.07 -6.01
CA SER A 44 9.48 9.76 -6.64
C SER A 44 8.84 11.01 -7.26
N LEU A 45 8.87 12.14 -6.54
CA LEU A 45 8.38 13.42 -7.06
C LEU A 45 9.17 13.88 -8.29
N LEU A 46 10.51 13.82 -8.23
CA LEU A 46 11.36 14.19 -9.36
C LEU A 46 11.06 13.33 -10.60
N PHE A 47 11.01 12.01 -10.45
CA PHE A 47 10.69 11.10 -11.55
C PHE A 47 9.27 11.31 -12.09
N CYS A 48 8.28 11.50 -11.22
CA CYS A 48 6.91 11.81 -11.63
C CYS A 48 6.84 13.11 -12.43
N ILE A 49 7.52 14.18 -11.99
CA ILE A 49 7.55 15.45 -12.72
C ILE A 49 8.21 15.29 -14.08
N LEU A 50 9.36 14.61 -14.15
CA LEU A 50 10.07 14.36 -15.41
C LEU A 50 9.20 13.54 -16.38
N PHE A 51 8.50 12.53 -15.88
CA PHE A 51 7.62 11.70 -16.69
C PHE A 51 6.38 12.45 -17.17
N LEU A 52 5.74 13.25 -16.30
CA LEU A 52 4.62 14.11 -16.70
C LEU A 52 5.04 15.20 -17.67
N ALA A 53 6.27 15.72 -17.54
CA ALA A 53 6.87 16.65 -18.48
C ALA A 53 7.05 16.00 -19.85
N TYR A 54 7.58 14.76 -19.88
CA TYR A 54 7.72 13.97 -21.10
C TYR A 54 6.37 13.70 -21.78
N GLN A 55 5.33 13.39 -21.00
CA GLN A 55 3.97 13.20 -21.51
C GLN A 55 3.22 14.50 -21.86
N LYS A 56 3.81 15.68 -21.59
CA LYS A 56 3.19 17.01 -21.76
C LYS A 56 1.87 17.20 -20.99
N GLN A 57 1.65 16.41 -19.94
CA GLN A 57 0.41 16.44 -19.14
C GLN A 57 0.50 17.38 -17.92
N LEU A 58 1.65 18.04 -17.70
CA LEU A 58 1.86 18.93 -16.55
C LEU A 58 0.74 19.95 -16.36
N ARG A 59 0.31 20.65 -17.43
CA ARG A 59 -0.76 21.66 -17.31
C ARG A 59 -2.08 21.05 -16.86
N THR A 60 -2.42 19.86 -17.34
CA THR A 60 -3.64 19.13 -16.96
C THR A 60 -3.57 18.69 -15.49
N THR A 61 -2.43 18.14 -15.06
CA THR A 61 -2.22 17.74 -13.66
C THR A 61 -2.26 18.93 -12.71
N PHE A 62 -1.63 20.06 -13.06
CA PHE A 62 -1.69 21.28 -12.26
C PHE A 62 -3.09 21.91 -12.24
N ALA A 63 -3.89 21.72 -13.29
CA ALA A 63 -5.29 22.15 -13.29
C ALA A 63 -6.14 21.31 -12.32
N LEU A 64 -5.86 20.01 -12.18
CA LEU A 64 -6.53 19.14 -11.19
C LEU A 64 -6.23 19.55 -9.75
N LEU A 65 -5.03 20.08 -9.48
CA LEU A 65 -4.67 20.62 -8.16
C LEU A 65 -5.48 21.87 -7.78
N LYS A 66 -6.07 22.59 -8.75
CA LYS A 66 -6.94 23.74 -8.47
C LYS A 66 -8.31 23.33 -7.93
N ASN A 67 -8.72 22.07 -8.08
CA ASN A 67 -9.96 21.59 -7.49
C ASN A 67 -9.71 21.24 -6.01
N PRO A 68 -10.27 21.99 -5.04
CA PRO A 68 -9.98 21.78 -3.62
C PRO A 68 -10.41 20.39 -3.12
N ARG A 69 -11.42 19.78 -3.77
CA ARG A 69 -11.88 18.43 -3.45
C ARG A 69 -10.89 17.37 -3.94
N THR A 70 -10.36 17.51 -5.14
CA THR A 70 -9.35 16.60 -5.68
C THR A 70 -8.03 16.76 -4.92
N PHE A 71 -7.63 17.99 -4.63
CA PHE A 71 -6.43 18.29 -3.87
C PHE A 71 -6.47 17.71 -2.45
N SER A 72 -7.56 17.92 -1.70
CA SER A 72 -7.70 17.37 -0.34
C SER A 72 -7.69 15.84 -0.32
N LEU A 73 -8.30 15.19 -1.31
CA LEU A 73 -8.27 13.72 -1.42
C LEU A 73 -6.88 13.19 -1.82
N LEU A 74 -6.17 13.89 -2.72
CA LEU A 74 -4.78 13.58 -3.07
C LEU A 74 -3.85 13.77 -1.86
N ALA A 75 -4.02 14.85 -1.10
CA ALA A 75 -3.27 15.09 0.13
C ALA A 75 -3.54 14.00 1.17
N LEU A 76 -4.81 13.61 1.36
CA LEU A 76 -5.20 12.56 2.29
C LEU A 76 -4.64 11.19 1.90
N THR A 77 -4.72 10.82 0.62
CA THR A 77 -4.14 9.56 0.12
C THR A 77 -2.62 9.55 0.22
N SER A 78 -1.97 10.66 -0.07
CA SER A 78 -0.52 10.82 0.10
C SER A 78 -0.11 10.70 1.57
N LEU A 79 -0.86 11.30 2.49
CA LEU A 79 -0.61 11.21 3.93
C LEU A 79 -0.81 9.78 4.45
N LEU A 80 -1.88 9.11 4.03
CA LEU A 80 -2.12 7.70 4.38
C LEU A 80 -1.02 6.78 3.84
N LEU A 81 -0.58 7.00 2.60
CA LEU A 81 0.51 6.24 2.01
C LEU A 81 1.84 6.48 2.72
N SER A 82 2.12 7.74 3.08
CA SER A 82 3.33 8.12 3.82
C SER A 82 3.33 7.53 5.22
N ALA A 83 2.18 7.57 5.92
CA ALA A 83 2.02 6.93 7.22
C ALA A 83 2.18 5.41 7.13
N ASN A 84 1.59 4.77 6.12
CA ASN A 84 1.73 3.33 5.90
C ASN A 84 3.20 2.93 5.70
N TRP A 85 3.92 3.64 4.83
CA TRP A 85 5.34 3.39 4.59
C TRP A 85 6.21 3.73 5.79
N GLY A 86 5.91 4.79 6.52
CA GLY A 86 6.58 5.13 7.76
C GLY A 86 6.46 4.01 8.80
N ILE A 87 5.23 3.50 9.02
CA ILE A 87 4.97 2.37 9.92
C ILE A 87 5.72 1.12 9.45
N TYR A 88 5.74 0.85 8.14
CA TYR A 88 6.43 -0.32 7.59
C TYR A 88 7.95 -0.23 7.80
N ILE A 89 8.58 0.86 7.38
CA ILE A 89 10.03 1.04 7.53
C ILE A 89 10.41 1.03 9.02
N TRP A 90 9.65 1.74 9.86
CA TRP A 90 9.86 1.73 11.30
C TRP A 90 9.74 0.34 11.91
N SER A 91 8.74 -0.45 11.49
CA SER A 91 8.57 -1.83 11.98
C SER A 91 9.74 -2.73 11.61
N VAL A 92 10.36 -2.52 10.45
CA VAL A 92 11.57 -3.24 10.04
C VAL A 92 12.77 -2.78 10.86
N SER A 93 12.91 -1.47 11.11
CA SER A 93 13.99 -0.92 11.94
C SER A 93 13.95 -1.38 13.40
N VAL A 94 12.78 -1.72 13.95
CA VAL A 94 12.61 -2.22 15.33
C VAL A 94 12.54 -3.76 15.36
N ASP A 95 13.04 -4.45 14.32
CA ASP A 95 13.02 -5.92 14.19
C ASP A 95 11.61 -6.57 14.28
N ARG A 96 10.53 -5.80 14.13
CA ARG A 96 9.14 -6.25 14.13
C ARG A 96 8.62 -6.62 12.74
N VAL A 97 9.49 -7.22 11.92
CA VAL A 97 9.18 -7.61 10.53
C VAL A 97 8.03 -8.64 10.46
N VAL A 98 7.95 -9.54 11.44
CA VAL A 98 6.88 -10.54 11.53
C VAL A 98 5.51 -9.88 11.74
N GLU A 99 5.44 -8.85 12.58
CA GLU A 99 4.22 -8.07 12.83
C GLU A 99 3.79 -7.31 11.56
N ALA A 100 4.78 -6.77 10.83
CA ALA A 100 4.54 -6.10 9.57
C ALA A 100 3.94 -7.03 8.50
N ALA A 101 4.50 -8.24 8.37
CA ALA A 101 3.99 -9.27 7.47
C ALA A 101 2.56 -9.69 7.84
N LEU A 102 2.27 -9.83 9.14
CA LEU A 102 0.92 -10.03 9.68
C LEU A 102 -0.04 -8.94 9.20
N GLY A 103 0.39 -7.67 9.19
CA GLY A 103 -0.40 -6.55 8.68
C GLY A 103 -0.79 -6.69 7.21
N TYR A 104 0.14 -7.16 6.38
CA TYR A 104 -0.15 -7.42 4.97
C TYR A 104 -1.14 -8.58 4.76
N TYR A 105 -1.15 -9.59 5.64
CA TYR A 105 -2.18 -10.63 5.63
C TYR A 105 -3.56 -10.13 6.09
N ILE A 106 -3.62 -9.15 7.00
CA ILE A 106 -4.87 -8.53 7.45
C ILE A 106 -5.44 -7.58 6.37
N THR A 107 -4.60 -7.02 5.52
CA THR A 107 -4.96 -5.99 4.54
C THR A 107 -6.12 -6.41 3.60
N PRO A 108 -6.15 -7.62 2.99
CA PRO A 108 -7.29 -8.09 2.20
C PRO A 108 -8.61 -8.12 2.98
N LEU A 109 -8.58 -8.50 4.26
CA LEU A 109 -9.78 -8.54 5.11
C LEU A 109 -10.32 -7.13 5.35
N VAL A 110 -9.44 -6.16 5.61
CA VAL A 110 -9.82 -4.75 5.77
C VAL A 110 -10.39 -4.19 4.46
N ALA A 111 -9.76 -4.51 3.32
CA ALA A 111 -10.25 -4.08 2.01
C ALA A 111 -11.65 -4.64 1.71
N VAL A 112 -11.90 -5.92 2.00
CA VAL A 112 -13.23 -6.54 1.87
C VAL A 112 -14.23 -5.89 2.81
N THR A 113 -13.84 -5.65 4.07
CA THR A 113 -14.67 -4.98 5.07
C THR A 113 -15.11 -3.60 4.57
N PHE A 114 -14.18 -2.78 4.07
CA PHE A 114 -14.52 -1.50 3.45
C PHE A 114 -15.37 -1.64 2.18
N GLY A 115 -15.15 -2.66 1.36
CA GLY A 115 -16.00 -2.99 0.21
C GLY A 115 -17.46 -3.25 0.61
N VAL A 116 -17.68 -4.07 1.64
CA VAL A 116 -19.02 -4.44 2.09
C VAL A 116 -19.70 -3.29 2.83
N PHE A 117 -19.02 -2.65 3.79
CA PHE A 117 -19.65 -1.63 4.64
C PHE A 117 -19.73 -0.25 3.98
N VAL A 118 -18.69 0.17 3.25
CA VAL A 118 -18.60 1.54 2.70
C VAL A 118 -19.06 1.61 1.25
N LEU A 119 -18.75 0.60 0.44
CA LEU A 119 -19.18 0.54 -0.97
C LEU A 119 -20.47 -0.27 -1.16
N LYS A 120 -20.98 -0.92 -0.10
CA LYS A 120 -22.20 -1.75 -0.13
C LYS A 120 -22.13 -2.87 -1.17
N GLU A 121 -20.92 -3.39 -1.42
CA GLU A 121 -20.71 -4.47 -2.37
C GLU A 121 -21.24 -5.80 -1.82
N LYS A 122 -21.93 -6.56 -2.67
CA LYS A 122 -22.42 -7.90 -2.32
C LYS A 122 -21.36 -8.94 -2.64
N LEU A 123 -20.91 -9.67 -1.62
CA LEU A 123 -19.96 -10.77 -1.80
C LEU A 123 -20.66 -11.99 -2.39
N ARG A 124 -20.00 -12.65 -3.34
CA ARG A 124 -20.44 -13.96 -3.84
C ARG A 124 -20.20 -15.03 -2.77
N LYS A 125 -20.98 -16.12 -2.79
CA LYS A 125 -20.86 -17.23 -1.82
C LYS A 125 -19.42 -17.75 -1.69
N LEU A 126 -18.72 -17.94 -2.82
CA LEU A 126 -17.31 -18.36 -2.81
C LEU A 126 -16.37 -17.32 -2.18
N GLN A 127 -16.61 -16.02 -2.39
CA GLN A 127 -15.81 -14.96 -1.76
C GLN A 127 -16.00 -14.94 -0.25
N ILE A 128 -17.23 -15.19 0.23
CA ILE A 128 -17.49 -15.30 1.67
C ILE A 128 -16.67 -16.45 2.26
N VAL A 129 -16.65 -17.61 1.61
CA VAL A 129 -15.82 -18.76 2.05
C VAL A 129 -14.34 -18.39 2.08
N SER A 130 -13.82 -17.73 1.03
CA SER A 130 -12.42 -17.27 1.00
C SER A 130 -12.10 -16.29 2.12
N VAL A 131 -13.01 -15.34 2.39
CA VAL A 131 -12.85 -14.36 3.47
C VAL A 131 -12.88 -15.04 4.83
N SER A 132 -13.81 -15.97 5.05
CA SER A 132 -13.86 -16.77 6.29
C SER A 132 -12.56 -17.54 6.51
N LEU A 133 -12.03 -18.19 5.47
CA LEU A 133 -10.77 -18.92 5.57
C LEU A 133 -9.58 -17.99 5.86
N ALA A 134 -9.52 -16.84 5.19
CA ALA A 134 -8.50 -15.83 5.44
C ALA A 134 -8.59 -15.27 6.87
N THR A 135 -9.80 -15.01 7.37
CA THR A 135 -10.03 -14.57 8.76
C THR A 135 -9.54 -15.61 9.75
N ILE A 136 -9.80 -16.90 9.53
CA ILE A 136 -9.29 -17.98 10.38
C ILE A 136 -7.76 -17.99 10.38
N GLY A 137 -7.13 -17.89 9.21
CA GLY A 137 -5.67 -17.83 9.10
C GLY A 137 -5.06 -16.66 9.87
N VAL A 138 -5.67 -15.48 9.76
CA VAL A 138 -5.26 -14.28 10.50
C VAL A 138 -5.44 -14.48 12.01
N VAL A 139 -6.54 -15.07 12.47
CA VAL A 139 -6.77 -15.33 13.90
C VAL A 139 -5.72 -16.30 14.44
N ILE A 140 -5.45 -17.40 13.73
CA ILE A 140 -4.41 -18.36 14.12
C ILE A 140 -3.05 -17.66 14.23
N LEU A 141 -2.68 -16.87 13.22
CA LEU A 141 -1.40 -16.16 13.20
C LEU A 141 -1.33 -15.09 14.30
N THR A 142 -2.43 -14.42 14.62
CA THR A 142 -2.52 -13.44 15.70
C THR A 142 -2.39 -14.09 17.07
N VAL A 143 -3.05 -15.24 17.29
CA VAL A 143 -2.93 -16.01 18.54
C VAL A 143 -1.51 -16.56 18.69
N ALA A 144 -0.92 -17.09 17.61
CA ALA A 144 0.46 -17.56 17.60
C ALA A 144 1.48 -16.44 17.87
N TYR A 145 1.17 -15.20 17.47
CA TYR A 145 2.01 -14.03 17.75
C TYR A 145 1.98 -13.61 19.24
N GLY A 146 0.97 -14.00 20.01
CA GLY A 146 0.92 -13.85 21.47
C GLY A 146 0.66 -12.43 22.00
N HIS A 147 0.69 -11.41 21.14
CA HIS A 147 0.42 -10.01 21.49
C HIS A 147 -0.52 -9.34 20.49
N VAL A 148 -1.16 -8.25 20.89
CA VAL A 148 -2.00 -7.44 20.00
C VAL A 148 -1.13 -6.77 18.94
N PRO A 149 -1.30 -7.06 17.64
CA PRO A 149 -0.39 -6.59 16.62
C PRO A 149 -0.79 -5.18 16.15
N LEU A 150 -0.45 -4.17 16.94
CA LEU A 150 -0.80 -2.77 16.68
C LEU A 150 -0.19 -2.25 15.37
N ILE A 151 1.02 -2.68 15.02
CA ILE A 151 1.67 -2.31 13.75
C ILE A 151 0.88 -2.90 12.58
N ALA A 152 0.49 -4.18 12.71
CA ALA A 152 -0.27 -4.88 11.68
C ALA A 152 -1.62 -4.19 11.41
N LEU A 153 -2.33 -3.79 12.47
CA LEU A 153 -3.58 -3.05 12.37
C LEU A 153 -3.37 -1.67 11.74
N GLY A 154 -2.33 -0.93 12.15
CA GLY A 154 -1.97 0.36 11.56
C GLY A 154 -1.69 0.27 10.07
N LEU A 155 -0.93 -0.74 9.63
CA LEU A 155 -0.66 -1.01 8.22
C LEU A 155 -1.93 -1.38 7.45
N ALA A 156 -2.73 -2.30 7.97
CA ALA A 156 -3.93 -2.78 7.30
C ALA A 156 -4.99 -1.67 7.15
N VAL A 157 -5.20 -0.87 8.20
CA VAL A 157 -6.18 0.23 8.19
C VAL A 157 -5.73 1.38 7.29
N SER A 158 -4.45 1.78 7.37
CA SER A 158 -3.92 2.85 6.50
C SER A 158 -3.99 2.45 5.02
N TRP A 159 -3.56 1.22 4.68
CA TRP A 159 -3.62 0.72 3.31
C TRP A 159 -5.06 0.52 2.82
N GLY A 160 -5.94 -0.02 3.66
CA GLY A 160 -7.35 -0.20 3.35
C GLY A 160 -8.05 1.14 3.10
N SER A 161 -7.76 2.15 3.92
CA SER A 161 -8.32 3.50 3.79
C SER A 161 -7.83 4.17 2.50
N TYR A 162 -6.52 4.07 2.22
CA TYR A 162 -5.93 4.53 0.96
C TYR A 162 -6.62 3.88 -0.24
N SER A 163 -6.78 2.55 -0.23
CA SER A 163 -7.40 1.78 -1.30
C SER A 163 -8.87 2.16 -1.51
N LEU A 164 -9.61 2.39 -0.43
CA LEU A 164 -11.00 2.82 -0.47
C LEU A 164 -11.16 4.22 -1.06
N ILE A 165 -10.34 5.18 -0.64
CA ILE A 165 -10.37 6.55 -1.17
C ILE A 165 -10.03 6.54 -2.66
N LYS A 166 -8.98 5.78 -3.05
CA LYS A 166 -8.60 5.61 -4.45
C LYS A 166 -9.73 4.99 -5.28
N LYS A 167 -10.43 3.99 -4.75
CA LYS A 167 -11.58 3.36 -5.42
C LYS A 167 -12.77 4.31 -5.57
N ARG A 168 -13.02 5.19 -4.61
CA ARG A 168 -14.09 6.21 -4.71
C ARG A 168 -13.77 7.36 -5.66
N LEU A 169 -12.48 7.66 -5.86
CA LEU A 169 -12.06 8.74 -6.73
C LEU A 169 -12.38 8.48 -8.21
N ASN A 170 -12.57 7.22 -8.63
CA ASN A 170 -12.87 6.83 -10.01
C ASN A 170 -11.96 7.49 -11.06
N ALA A 171 -10.76 7.96 -10.64
CA ALA A 171 -9.74 8.50 -11.51
C ALA A 171 -9.18 7.30 -12.27
N GLY A 172 -9.37 7.30 -13.59
CA GLY A 172 -8.99 6.19 -14.45
C GLY A 172 -7.52 5.81 -14.26
N ALA A 173 -7.19 4.55 -14.56
CA ALA A 173 -5.87 3.94 -14.40
C ALA A 173 -4.71 4.64 -15.17
N LEU A 174 -4.97 5.79 -15.81
CA LEU A 174 -4.03 6.58 -16.61
C LEU A 174 -3.86 8.03 -16.12
N GLU A 175 -4.61 8.48 -15.10
CA GLU A 175 -4.44 9.82 -14.47
C GLU A 175 -3.88 9.75 -13.04
N THR A 176 -3.38 8.57 -12.63
CA THR A 176 -2.54 8.35 -11.44
C THR A 176 -1.14 8.00 -11.86
#